data_AF-A0A941FPM5-F1
#
_entry.id   AF-A0A941FPM5-F1
#
_cell.length_a   1.000
_cell.length_b   1.000
_cell.length_c   1.000
_cell.angle_alpha   90.00
_cell.angle_beta   90.00
_cell.angle_gamma   90.00
#
_symmetry.space_group_name_H-M   'P 1'
#
loop_
_entity.id
_entity.type
_entity.pdbx_description
1 polymer ?
#
loop_
_entity_poly.entity_id
_entity_poly.type
_entity_poly.pdbx_seq_one_letter_code
_entity_poly.pdbx_strand_id
1 'polypeptide(L)'
;MGFYWFYASSPPKELRLSTSNNDDIEKESKETNAAEYGSVGYGLKDLNGKLIDEGSALNSKNNEVTVVTSVDNDIDEDRKYALLIFEDYKQVNFKAENKGQEVNKFFFDAKPNTSRNFKISVPIRSDSVN
;
A
#
# COMPACT_ATOMS: atom_id res chain seq x y z
N MET A 1 -5.73 -5.92 14.95
CA MET A 1 -5.84 -5.78 13.49
C MET A 1 -4.47 -5.44 12.92
N GLY A 2 -3.80 -6.41 12.31
CA GLY A 2 -2.56 -6.20 11.57
C GLY A 2 -2.89 -6.13 10.08
N PHE A 3 -2.32 -5.15 9.37
CA PHE A 3 -2.54 -4.99 7.93
C PHE A 3 -1.24 -5.37 7.20
N TYR A 4 -1.30 -6.29 6.23
CA TYR A 4 -0.14 -6.68 5.42
C TYR A 4 -0.38 -6.49 3.90
N TRP A 5 0.49 -5.66 3.31
CA TRP A 5 1.15 -5.56 1.99
C TRP A 5 0.51 -6.04 0.66
N PHE A 6 0.85 -5.31 -0.43
CA PHE A 6 0.44 -5.55 -1.84
C PHE A 6 1.53 -6.21 -2.70
N TYR A 7 1.07 -6.95 -3.72
CA TYR A 7 1.87 -7.58 -4.79
C TYR A 7 2.12 -6.59 -5.94
N ALA A 8 3.38 -6.31 -6.26
CA ALA A 8 3.79 -5.68 -7.50
C ALA A 8 4.21 -6.77 -8.50
N SER A 9 3.53 -6.89 -9.64
CA SER A 9 3.95 -7.84 -10.67
C SER A 9 5.07 -7.23 -11.53
N SER A 10 6.31 -7.42 -11.11
CA SER A 10 7.45 -7.43 -12.02
C SER A 10 7.67 -8.87 -12.51
N PRO A 11 8.17 -9.12 -13.73
CA PRO A 11 8.46 -10.48 -14.19
C PRO A 11 9.43 -11.17 -13.21
N PRO A 12 9.16 -12.42 -12.78
CA PRO A 12 9.95 -13.04 -11.73
C PRO A 12 11.33 -13.41 -12.28
N LYS A 13 12.38 -12.77 -11.75
CA LYS A 13 13.69 -13.42 -11.66
C LYS A 13 13.64 -14.32 -10.42
N GLU A 14 13.96 -15.60 -10.60
CA GLU A 14 13.93 -16.59 -9.53
C GLU A 14 14.74 -16.13 -8.30
N LEU A 15 14.06 -15.93 -7.17
CA LEU A 15 14.69 -15.72 -5.88
C LEU A 15 14.80 -17.08 -5.18
N ARG A 16 16.04 -17.57 -5.03
CA ARG A 16 16.33 -18.72 -4.18
C ARG A 16 16.17 -18.30 -2.71
N LEU A 17 15.29 -19.00 -2.01
CA LEU A 17 15.00 -18.78 -0.60
C LEU A 17 16.21 -19.22 0.25
N SER A 18 16.91 -18.28 0.88
CA SER A 18 17.82 -18.55 1.99
C SER A 18 17.58 -17.57 3.12
N THR A 19 17.50 -18.13 4.33
CA THR A 19 17.20 -17.50 5.63
C THR A 19 18.01 -16.21 5.85
N SER A 20 17.32 -15.08 6.04
CA SER A 20 17.87 -13.72 6.03
C SER A 20 18.50 -13.31 7.36
N ASN A 21 19.82 -13.09 7.36
CA ASN A 21 20.50 -12.21 8.33
C ASN A 21 20.67 -10.81 7.71
N ASN A 22 20.77 -9.76 8.54
CA ASN A 22 20.89 -8.36 8.08
C ASN A 22 22.07 -8.12 7.12
N ASP A 23 23.12 -8.94 7.18
CA ASP A 23 24.29 -8.87 6.30
C ASP A 23 23.98 -9.25 4.84
N ASP A 24 22.94 -10.07 4.61
CA ASP A 24 22.57 -10.53 3.28
C ASP A 24 21.82 -9.43 2.48
N ILE A 25 21.08 -8.56 3.17
CA ILE A 25 20.31 -7.45 2.57
C ILE A 25 21.23 -6.38 1.98
N GLU A 26 22.30 -6.03 2.69
CA GLU A 26 23.30 -5.08 2.18
C GLU A 26 24.08 -5.63 0.97
N LYS A 27 24.23 -6.96 0.89
CA LYS A 27 24.90 -7.60 -0.23
C LYS A 27 24.00 -7.68 -1.48
N GLU A 28 22.72 -8.01 -1.29
CA GLU A 28 21.73 -8.07 -2.37
C GLU A 28 21.48 -6.69 -3.01
N SER A 29 21.43 -5.62 -2.20
CA SER A 29 21.27 -4.24 -2.72
C SER A 29 22.43 -3.78 -3.61
N LYS A 30 23.67 -4.21 -3.33
CA LYS A 30 24.86 -3.92 -4.14
C LYS A 30 24.93 -4.76 -5.41
N GLU A 31 24.45 -6.00 -5.38
CA GLU A 31 24.42 -6.88 -6.57
C GLU A 31 23.29 -6.52 -7.54
N THR A 32 22.22 -5.87 -7.07
CA THR A 32 21.03 -5.53 -7.86
C THR A 32 20.97 -4.08 -8.35
N ASN A 33 21.90 -3.20 -7.94
CA ASN A 33 21.83 -1.75 -8.17
C ASN A 33 20.45 -1.16 -7.79
N ALA A 34 19.82 -1.64 -6.73
CA ALA A 34 18.45 -1.25 -6.35
C ALA A 34 18.26 0.27 -6.23
N ALA A 35 19.31 1.01 -5.84
CA ALA A 35 19.30 2.48 -5.75
C ALA A 35 19.15 3.19 -7.12
N GLU A 36 19.52 2.53 -8.23
CA GLU A 36 19.43 3.08 -9.59
C GLU A 36 18.02 2.91 -10.18
N TYR A 37 17.22 1.97 -9.68
CA TYR A 37 15.89 1.63 -10.21
C TYR A 37 14.74 2.42 -9.56
N GLY A 38 15.01 3.17 -8.49
CA GLY A 38 14.01 3.92 -7.74
C GLY A 38 13.18 3.06 -6.79
N SER A 39 12.35 3.71 -5.97
CA SER A 39 11.51 3.06 -4.97
C SER A 39 10.05 3.47 -5.07
N VAL A 40 9.18 2.65 -4.48
CA VAL A 40 7.79 3.03 -4.22
C VAL A 40 7.59 3.11 -2.72
N GLY A 41 7.36 4.31 -2.21
CA GLY A 41 6.95 4.55 -0.83
C GLY A 41 5.43 4.48 -0.71
N TYR A 42 4.94 4.06 0.45
CA TYR A 42 3.52 4.16 0.74
C TYR A 42 3.27 4.34 2.23
N GLY A 43 2.11 4.90 2.56
CA GLY A 43 1.72 5.08 3.96
C GLY A 43 0.26 5.46 4.13
N LEU A 44 -0.22 5.35 5.37
CA LEU A 44 -1.56 5.74 5.77
C LEU A 44 -1.49 6.94 6.71
N LYS A 45 -2.37 7.92 6.49
CA LYS A 45 -2.55 9.08 7.35
C LYS A 45 -4.00 9.17 7.80
N ASP A 46 -4.22 9.66 9.00
CA ASP A 46 -5.56 10.03 9.44
C ASP A 46 -6.05 11.26 8.66
N LEU A 47 -7.31 11.64 8.88
CA LEU A 47 -7.91 12.81 8.22
C LEU A 47 -7.27 14.14 8.66
N ASN A 48 -6.46 14.15 9.72
CA ASN A 48 -5.70 15.31 10.19
C ASN A 48 -4.26 15.32 9.64
N GLY A 49 -3.88 14.34 8.81
CA GLY A 49 -2.54 14.20 8.23
C GLY A 49 -1.51 13.52 9.14
N LYS A 50 -1.90 12.99 10.31
CA LYS A 50 -1.02 12.25 11.21
C LYS A 50 -0.79 10.83 10.65
N LEU A 51 0.46 10.37 10.66
CA LEU A 51 0.82 9.02 10.26
C LEU A 51 0.08 7.97 11.11
N ILE A 52 -0.43 6.94 10.45
CA ILE A 52 -1.02 5.75 11.06
C ILE A 52 0.01 4.63 10.94
N ASP A 53 0.67 4.33 12.05
CA ASP A 53 1.63 3.24 12.14
C ASP A 53 0.95 1.90 12.39
N GLU A 54 1.67 0.81 12.13
CA GLU A 54 1.22 -0.54 12.46
C GLU A 54 0.83 -0.65 13.94
N GLY A 55 -0.32 -1.27 14.21
CA GLY A 55 -0.87 -1.40 15.57
C GLY A 55 -1.62 -0.17 16.08
N SER A 56 -1.67 0.94 15.33
CA SER A 56 -2.50 2.09 15.66
C SER A 56 -3.99 1.73 15.67
N ALA A 57 -4.73 2.27 16.65
CA ALA A 57 -6.18 2.16 16.65
C ALA A 57 -6.77 2.99 15.49
N LEU A 58 -7.61 2.36 14.68
CA LEU A 58 -8.33 3.03 13.60
C LEU A 58 -9.67 3.54 14.13
N ASN A 59 -9.93 4.82 13.92
CA ASN A 59 -11.22 5.42 14.27
C ASN A 59 -12.24 5.12 13.17
N SER A 60 -13.30 4.40 13.52
CA SER A 60 -14.44 4.17 12.64
C SER A 60 -15.55 5.17 12.92
N LYS A 61 -16.19 5.70 11.87
CA LYS A 61 -17.46 6.42 11.97
C LYS A 61 -18.47 5.74 11.06
N ASN A 62 -19.69 5.50 11.56
CA ASN A 62 -20.76 4.84 10.79
C ASN A 62 -20.33 3.50 10.17
N ASN A 63 -19.61 2.66 10.93
CA ASN A 63 -19.03 1.40 10.45
C ASN A 63 -18.08 1.56 9.24
N GLU A 64 -17.46 2.72 9.06
CA GLU A 64 -16.51 2.98 8.00
C GLU A 64 -15.22 3.56 8.57
N VAL A 65 -14.08 3.05 8.12
CA VAL A 65 -12.77 3.64 8.37
C VAL A 65 -12.41 4.50 7.18
N THR A 66 -12.16 5.78 7.42
CA THR A 66 -11.69 6.70 6.38
C THR A 66 -10.28 7.16 6.69
N VAL A 67 -9.37 6.96 5.73
CA VAL A 67 -7.96 7.34 5.83
C VAL A 67 -7.48 7.97 4.54
N VAL A 68 -6.34 8.64 4.60
CA VAL A 68 -5.61 9.11 3.43
C VAL A 68 -4.47 8.13 3.14
N THR A 69 -4.52 7.49 1.98
CA THR A 69 -3.41 6.68 1.47
C THR A 69 -2.46 7.58 0.69
N SER A 70 -1.17 7.46 0.96
CA SER A 70 -0.08 8.16 0.28
C SER A 70 0.75 7.14 -0.48
N VAL A 71 1.10 7.44 -1.73
CA VAL A 71 1.99 6.64 -2.56
C VAL A 71 3.02 7.56 -3.19
N ASP A 72 4.28 7.29 -2.94
CA ASP A 72 5.43 8.02 -3.45
C ASP A 72 6.09 7.16 -4.54
N ASN A 73 6.21 7.71 -5.75
CA ASN A 73 6.87 7.08 -6.88
C ASN A 73 8.23 7.74 -7.10
N ASP A 74 9.30 7.18 -6.54
CA ASP A 74 10.69 7.64 -6.68
C ASP A 74 11.41 6.93 -7.84
N ILE A 75 10.64 6.47 -8.83
CA ILE A 75 11.14 5.85 -10.05
C ILE A 75 11.10 6.92 -11.14
N ASP A 76 12.17 7.06 -11.93
CA ASP A 76 12.27 8.05 -13.01
C ASP A 76 11.49 7.67 -14.29
N GLU A 77 10.31 7.07 -14.12
CA GLU A 77 9.45 6.62 -15.21
C GLU A 77 7.97 6.84 -14.88
N ASP A 78 7.17 7.04 -15.92
CA ASP A 78 5.71 7.00 -15.83
C ASP A 78 5.25 5.59 -15.42
N ARG A 79 4.43 5.49 -14.38
CA ARG A 79 3.91 4.21 -13.87
C ARG A 79 2.40 4.22 -13.76
N LYS A 80 1.81 3.04 -13.86
CA LYS A 80 0.39 2.83 -13.59
C LYS A 80 0.24 1.80 -12.49
N TYR A 81 -0.40 2.20 -11.40
CA TYR A 81 -0.57 1.40 -10.20
C TYR A 81 -2.02 0.99 -10.00
N ALA A 82 -2.20 -0.06 -9.19
CA ALA A 82 -3.50 -0.51 -8.72
C ALA A 82 -3.47 -0.57 -7.18
N LEU A 83 -4.33 0.20 -6.54
CA LEU A 83 -4.62 0.05 -5.12
C LEU A 83 -5.66 -1.05 -4.95
N LEU A 84 -5.32 -2.05 -4.14
CA LEU A 84 -6.25 -3.05 -3.61
C LEU A 84 -6.41 -2.77 -2.11
N ILE A 85 -7.32 -3.42 -1.40
CA ILE A 85 -7.39 -3.36 0.06
C ILE A 85 -7.73 -4.75 0.58
N PHE A 86 -7.04 -5.17 1.63
CA PHE A 86 -7.25 -6.46 2.28
C PHE A 86 -7.61 -6.26 3.75
N GLU A 87 -8.61 -7.01 4.20
CA GLU A 87 -8.99 -7.20 5.59
C GLU A 87 -8.87 -8.69 5.89
N ASP A 88 -8.07 -9.07 6.89
CA ASP A 88 -7.82 -10.48 7.24
C ASP A 88 -7.50 -11.36 6.04
N TYR A 89 -6.55 -10.89 5.20
CA TYR A 89 -6.10 -11.54 3.96
C TYR A 89 -7.17 -11.70 2.88
N LYS A 90 -8.37 -11.13 3.06
CA LYS A 90 -9.44 -11.12 2.07
C LYS A 90 -9.54 -9.75 1.43
N GLN A 91 -9.55 -9.71 0.11
CA GLN A 91 -9.75 -8.46 -0.61
C GLN A 91 -11.15 -7.92 -0.33
N VAL A 92 -11.25 -6.65 0.01
CA VAL A 92 -12.51 -5.97 0.32
C VAL A 92 -12.80 -4.86 -0.67
N ASN A 93 -14.09 -4.51 -0.77
CA ASN A 93 -14.52 -3.33 -1.51
C ASN A 93 -14.26 -2.08 -0.67
N PHE A 94 -13.96 -0.98 -1.35
CA PHE A 94 -13.70 0.31 -0.73
C PHE A 94 -14.15 1.45 -1.64
N LYS A 95 -14.31 2.63 -1.07
CA LYS A 95 -14.60 3.86 -1.81
C LYS A 95 -13.31 4.67 -1.92
N ALA A 96 -12.98 5.11 -3.13
CA ALA A 96 -11.90 6.07 -3.39
C ALA A 96 -12.52 7.42 -3.74
N GLU A 97 -11.91 8.52 -3.29
CA GLU A 97 -12.43 9.90 -3.35
C GLU A 97 -12.90 10.37 -4.73
N ASN A 98 -12.47 9.70 -5.81
CA ASN A 98 -12.83 10.05 -7.19
C ASN A 98 -13.80 9.10 -7.88
N LYS A 99 -14.36 8.09 -7.19
CA LYS A 99 -15.21 7.07 -7.83
C LYS A 99 -16.67 7.11 -7.40
N GLY A 100 -17.04 7.70 -6.25
CA GLY A 100 -18.42 7.76 -5.72
C GLY A 100 -19.10 6.40 -5.45
N GLN A 101 -18.58 5.33 -6.05
CA GLN A 101 -19.03 3.95 -6.02
C GLN A 101 -17.97 3.10 -5.35
N GLU A 102 -18.41 2.01 -4.71
CA GLU A 102 -17.50 1.00 -4.18
C GLU A 102 -16.78 0.27 -5.31
N VAL A 103 -15.47 0.10 -5.14
CA VAL A 103 -14.59 -0.61 -6.07
C VAL A 103 -13.79 -1.64 -5.28
N ASN A 104 -13.39 -2.74 -5.93
CA ASN A 104 -12.43 -3.68 -5.35
C ASN A 104 -10.98 -3.37 -5.76
N LYS A 105 -10.79 -2.47 -6.73
CA LYS A 105 -9.49 -2.05 -7.27
C LYS A 105 -9.58 -0.62 -7.79
N PHE A 106 -8.57 0.18 -7.48
CA PHE A 106 -8.48 1.56 -7.95
C PHE A 106 -7.18 1.79 -8.71
N PHE A 107 -7.29 2.09 -10.01
CA PHE A 107 -6.13 2.37 -10.86
C PHE A 107 -5.80 3.86 -10.88
N PHE A 108 -4.50 4.18 -10.90
CA PHE A 108 -4.02 5.54 -11.03
C PHE A 108 -2.66 5.60 -11.72
N ASP A 109 -2.41 6.70 -12.43
CA ASP A 109 -1.13 6.99 -13.04
C ASP A 109 -0.25 7.80 -12.06
N ALA A 110 1.05 7.51 -12.03
CA ALA A 110 2.06 8.20 -11.24
C ALA A 110 3.16 8.70 -12.18
N LYS A 111 3.57 9.95 -12.00
CA LYS A 111 4.65 10.57 -12.77
C LYS A 111 6.01 10.30 -12.09
N PRO A 112 7.12 10.38 -12.83
CA PRO A 112 8.45 10.28 -12.26
C PRO A 112 8.63 11.15 -11.02
N ASN A 113 9.16 10.59 -9.94
CA ASN A 113 9.52 11.32 -8.72
C ASN A 113 8.36 12.16 -8.14
N THR A 114 7.15 11.58 -8.08
CA THR A 114 5.94 12.26 -7.57
C THR A 114 5.21 11.48 -6.50
N SER A 115 4.54 12.22 -5.61
CA SER A 115 3.63 11.68 -4.59
C SER A 115 2.18 11.84 -5.01
N ARG A 116 1.34 10.89 -4.61
CA ARG A 116 -0.10 10.96 -4.78
C ARG A 116 -0.83 10.51 -3.52
N ASN A 117 -1.81 11.32 -3.12
CA ASN A 117 -2.67 11.05 -1.98
C ASN A 117 -4.09 10.76 -2.43
N PHE A 118 -4.74 9.82 -1.76
CA PHE A 118 -6.13 9.44 -1.99
C PHE A 118 -6.85 9.28 -0.67
N LYS A 119 -8.01 9.91 -0.51
CA LYS A 119 -8.92 9.50 0.55
C LYS A 119 -9.59 8.19 0.16
N ILE A 120 -9.54 7.23 1.08
CA ILE A 120 -10.21 5.95 0.96
C ILE A 120 -11.11 5.72 2.16
N SER A 121 -12.15 4.94 1.91
CA SER A 121 -13.15 4.57 2.90
C SER A 121 -13.42 3.07 2.79
N VAL A 122 -13.24 2.34 3.89
CA VAL A 122 -13.43 0.89 3.97
C VAL A 122 -14.54 0.59 4.98
N PRO A 123 -15.62 -0.09 4.58
CA PRO A 123 -16.65 -0.52 5.53
C PRO A 123 -16.09 -1.63 6.43
N ILE A 124 -16.26 -1.48 7.74
CA ILE A 124 -15.96 -2.52 8.73
C ILE A 124 -17.09 -3.54 8.70
N ARG A 125 -16.75 -4.80 8.41
CA ARG A 125 -17.72 -5.89 8.52
C ARG A 125 -17.88 -6.26 9.99
N SER A 126 -19.12 -6.27 10.46
CA SER A 126 -19.46 -6.60 11.86
C SER A 126 -19.16 -8.06 12.23
N ASP A 127 -18.72 -8.89 11.28
CA ASP A 127 -18.51 -10.33 11.47
C ASP A 127 -17.20 -10.66 12.22
N SER A 128 -16.37 -9.66 12.54
CA SER A 128 -15.08 -9.83 13.24
C SER A 128 -15.20 -9.82 14.78
N VAL A 129 -16.43 -9.95 15.32
CA VAL A 129 -16.67 -10.19 16.75
C VAL A 129 -17.32 -11.57 16.90
N ASN A 130 -16.51 -12.60 17.06
CA ASN A 130 -16.89 -13.87 17.69
C ASN A 130 -15.66 -14.50 18.34
#